data_AF-A0A8C4YA86-F1
#
_entry.id   AF-A0A8C4YA86-F1
#
_cell.length_a   1.000
_cell.length_b   1.000
_cell.length_c   1.000
_cell.angle_alpha   90.00
_cell.angle_beta   90.00
_cell.angle_gamma   90.00
#
_symmetry.space_group_name_H-M   'P 1'
#
loop_
_entity.id
_entity.type
_entity.pdbx_description
1 polymer ?
#
loop_
_entity_poly.entity_id
_entity_poly.type
_entity_poly.pdbx_seq_one_letter_code
_entity_poly.pdbx_strand_id
1 'polypeptide(L)'
;MELALGFEFEESVFAQSRDRGRAGGCEAYTAKRCEPQWFCEDANSEGDVEILTAKKFRGDLAYRQQEFQKALYEYSSCLLLLPSSNIAMRRDVQEGQARCLAHLGRHQEALDIAEKLRNGATNTDHLTTVLNLQFAIYCRLKNIEKKITCLQQLISLHPFNPWNWKLLAETYMSFLQTLPPSFISEMKHLQCKDCTANNHVFQTSPGQFGKEMNLQCHKTLSGRQDVWSTLSTKTTRDNSVSYSDSHMVEGSLHITEECETRDKMKHDTFESWGQEALKDVWIKACASFVRTRLLLQITQLQQSSFALAQNLKVQQETEDKVKDFGLKEESLLLITEVMGEDLIPEKLKEDGQGEIKCVGPSALTSLVTTSAIEFEGKWFKKLQDNLSL
;
A
#
# COMPACT_ATOMS: atom_id res chain seq x y z
N MET A 1 -58.06 -6.15 33.02
CA MET A 1 -56.75 -6.33 33.69
C MET A 1 -55.71 -6.29 32.57
N GLU A 2 -55.31 -5.08 32.18
CA GLU A 2 -54.25 -4.86 31.20
C GLU A 2 -52.95 -4.64 31.99
N LEU A 3 -51.94 -5.48 31.71
CA LEU A 3 -50.59 -5.32 32.24
C LEU A 3 -49.83 -4.40 31.29
N ALA A 4 -49.61 -3.16 31.70
CA ALA A 4 -48.68 -2.26 31.05
C ALA A 4 -47.25 -2.76 31.31
N LEU A 5 -46.59 -3.29 30.28
CA LEU A 5 -45.15 -3.56 30.28
C LEU A 5 -44.41 -2.21 30.22
N GLY A 6 -44.06 -1.68 31.39
CA GLY A 6 -43.20 -0.51 31.53
C GLY A 6 -41.77 -0.85 31.14
N PHE A 7 -41.37 -0.50 29.92
CA PHE A 7 -39.97 -0.36 29.56
C PHE A 7 -39.48 1.01 30.04
N GLU A 8 -39.28 1.15 31.36
CA GLU A 8 -38.49 2.26 31.88
C GLU A 8 -37.02 1.93 31.65
N PHE A 9 -36.38 2.71 30.78
CA PHE A 9 -34.97 2.59 30.48
C PHE A 9 -34.17 3.11 31.69
N GLU A 10 -33.41 2.26 32.36
CA GLU A 10 -32.59 2.66 33.52
C GLU A 10 -31.47 3.61 33.09
N GLU A 11 -31.72 4.91 33.23
CA GLU A 11 -30.78 6.01 32.97
C GLU A 11 -29.56 6.00 33.93
N SER A 12 -29.56 5.12 34.94
CA SER A 12 -28.52 4.98 35.97
C SER A 12 -27.22 4.33 35.46
N VAL A 13 -27.25 3.70 34.28
CA VAL A 13 -26.07 3.06 33.66
C VAL A 13 -25.09 4.09 33.10
N PHE A 14 -25.56 5.32 32.81
CA PHE A 14 -24.68 6.41 32.40
C PHE A 14 -24.18 7.14 33.64
N ALA A 15 -22.85 7.29 33.75
CA ALA A 15 -22.24 8.12 34.78
C ALA A 15 -22.88 9.52 34.76
N GLN A 16 -23.22 10.06 35.93
CA GLN A 16 -23.73 11.43 36.08
C GLN A 16 -22.88 12.38 35.24
N SER A 17 -23.55 13.13 34.37
CA SER A 17 -22.94 14.23 33.61
C SER A 17 -22.05 15.02 34.56
N ARG A 18 -20.73 15.03 34.29
CA ARG A 18 -19.82 15.94 34.98
C ARG A 18 -20.42 17.33 34.84
N ASP A 19 -20.76 17.95 35.97
CA ASP A 19 -21.26 19.30 36.01
C ASP A 19 -20.19 20.18 35.37
N ARG A 20 -20.40 20.54 34.10
CA ARG A 20 -19.53 21.47 33.39
C ARG A 20 -19.78 22.78 34.10
N GLY A 21 -18.96 23.06 35.11
CA GLY A 21 -19.03 24.28 35.90
C GLY A 21 -19.31 25.43 34.96
N ARG A 22 -20.30 26.25 35.33
CA ARG A 22 -20.88 27.35 34.55
C ARG A 22 -19.77 28.32 34.12
N ALA A 23 -19.02 27.92 33.10
CA ALA A 23 -18.01 28.73 32.46
C ALA A 23 -18.75 29.85 31.77
N GLY A 24 -18.27 31.08 31.97
CA GLY A 24 -18.84 32.31 31.44
C GLY A 24 -19.23 32.14 29.96
N GLY A 25 -20.33 32.80 29.59
CA GLY A 25 -21.03 32.63 28.31
C GLY A 25 -20.10 32.24 27.18
N CYS A 26 -20.24 31.00 26.69
CA CYS A 26 -19.57 30.56 25.48
C CYS A 26 -19.88 31.59 24.39
N GLU A 27 -18.84 32.29 23.92
CA GLU A 27 -18.92 33.02 22.67
C GLU A 27 -19.52 32.09 21.60
N ALA A 28 -20.48 32.61 20.84
CA ALA A 28 -21.10 31.84 19.77
C ALA A 28 -20.00 31.32 18.83
N TYR A 29 -19.87 29.99 18.73
CA TYR A 29 -18.87 29.38 17.86
C TYR A 29 -19.03 29.92 16.44
N THR A 30 -18.03 30.66 16.00
CA THR A 30 -17.97 31.19 14.64
C THR A 30 -16.98 30.34 13.86
N ALA A 31 -17.49 29.55 12.92
CA ALA A 31 -16.64 28.75 12.05
C ALA A 31 -15.72 29.68 11.23
N LYS A 32 -14.41 29.37 11.24
CA LYS A 32 -13.44 30.09 10.40
C LYS A 32 -13.79 29.88 8.93
N ARG A 33 -13.95 30.96 8.17
CA ARG A 33 -14.04 30.93 6.71
C ARG A 33 -12.63 31.03 6.15
N CYS A 34 -12.19 29.99 5.47
CA CYS A 34 -10.86 29.93 4.86
C CYS A 34 -11.01 29.94 3.35
N GLU A 35 -10.46 30.96 2.70
CA GLU A 35 -10.42 31.04 1.23
C GLU A 35 -9.46 29.98 0.63
N PRO A 36 -9.61 29.60 -0.64
CA PRO A 36 -8.64 28.75 -1.31
C PRO A 36 -7.22 29.30 -1.15
N GLN A 37 -6.26 28.43 -0.83
CA GLN A 37 -4.86 28.81 -0.61
C GLN A 37 -4.63 29.85 0.51
N TRP A 38 -5.55 30.00 1.47
CA TRP A 38 -5.39 30.90 2.64
C TRP A 38 -4.05 30.76 3.37
N PHE A 39 -3.42 29.58 3.30
CA PHE A 39 -2.14 29.29 3.93
C PHE A 39 -0.92 29.80 3.14
N CYS A 40 -1.09 30.34 1.93
CA CYS A 40 0.02 30.80 1.08
C CYS A 40 0.47 32.23 1.41
N GLU A 41 -0.40 33.07 1.95
CA GLU A 41 -0.05 34.41 2.40
C GLU A 41 0.77 34.33 3.69
N ASP A 42 1.72 35.24 3.88
CA ASP A 42 2.41 35.39 5.16
C ASP A 42 1.40 35.84 6.20
N ALA A 43 0.89 34.86 6.93
CA ALA A 43 -0.04 35.09 7.99
C ALA A 43 0.67 35.98 9.02
N ASN A 44 0.14 37.19 9.23
CA ASN A 44 0.31 37.94 10.46
C ASN A 44 -0.43 37.21 11.62
N SER A 45 -0.31 35.88 11.68
CA SER A 45 -0.98 35.05 12.68
C SER A 45 -0.16 35.11 13.95
N GLU A 46 -0.79 35.57 15.02
CA GLU A 46 -0.19 35.68 16.35
C GLU A 46 -0.01 34.30 17.03
N GLY A 47 -0.61 33.24 16.48
CA GLY A 47 -0.62 31.89 17.08
C GLY A 47 0.33 30.89 16.44
N ASP A 48 1.23 30.32 17.25
CA ASP A 48 2.22 29.29 16.85
C ASP A 48 1.58 28.09 16.09
N VAL A 49 0.36 27.69 16.46
CA VAL A 49 -0.36 26.55 15.84
C VAL A 49 -0.79 26.86 14.40
N GLU A 50 -1.19 28.11 14.12
CA GLU A 50 -1.62 28.53 12.78
C GLU A 50 -0.43 28.59 11.83
N ILE A 51 0.71 29.12 12.30
CA ILE A 51 1.98 29.14 11.56
C ILE A 51 2.40 27.72 11.17
N LEU A 52 2.37 26.79 12.13
CA LEU A 52 2.72 25.39 11.91
C LEU A 52 1.83 24.72 10.86
N THR A 53 0.51 24.95 10.96
CA THR A 53 -0.49 24.41 10.03
C THR A 53 -0.29 24.98 8.62
N ALA A 54 -0.05 26.29 8.51
CA ALA A 54 0.21 26.93 7.23
C ALA A 54 1.47 26.37 6.55
N LYS A 55 2.58 26.21 7.29
CA LYS A 55 3.83 25.62 6.77
C LYS A 55 3.63 24.19 6.27
N LYS A 56 2.95 23.34 7.04
CA LYS A 56 2.61 21.98 6.60
C LYS A 56 1.85 22.02 5.27
N PHE A 57 0.82 22.85 5.15
CA PHE A 57 0.00 22.94 3.93
C PHE A 57 0.75 23.54 2.74
N ARG A 58 1.65 24.50 2.94
CA ARG A 58 2.58 24.98 1.89
C ARG A 58 3.46 23.84 1.39
N GLY A 59 3.99 23.02 2.30
CA GLY A 59 4.74 21.81 1.95
C GLY A 59 3.92 20.82 1.14
N ASP A 60 2.69 20.53 1.58
CA ASP A 60 1.76 19.62 0.87
C ASP A 60 1.40 20.14 -0.54
N LEU A 61 1.17 21.45 -0.68
CA LEU A 61 0.89 22.09 -1.96
C LEU A 61 2.10 22.01 -2.90
N ALA A 62 3.29 22.38 -2.40
CA ALA A 62 4.53 22.31 -3.17
C ALA A 62 4.83 20.86 -3.61
N TYR A 63 4.58 19.87 -2.74
CA TYR A 63 4.72 18.45 -3.08
C TYR A 63 3.79 18.06 -4.22
N ARG A 64 2.52 18.47 -4.17
CA ARG A 64 1.54 18.22 -5.26
C ARG A 64 1.94 18.89 -6.57
N GLN A 65 2.59 20.06 -6.50
CA GLN A 65 3.15 20.77 -7.65
C GLN A 65 4.48 20.18 -8.14
N GLN A 66 4.99 19.12 -7.49
CA GLN A 66 6.29 18.49 -7.77
C GLN A 66 7.50 19.40 -7.51
N GLU A 67 7.32 20.46 -6.72
CA GLU A 67 8.39 21.34 -6.24
C GLU A 67 9.07 20.72 -5.01
N PHE A 68 9.67 19.54 -5.17
CA PHE A 68 10.11 18.69 -4.04
C PHE A 68 11.15 19.37 -3.13
N GLN A 69 12.02 20.20 -3.68
CA GLN A 69 13.01 20.94 -2.88
C GLN A 69 12.34 21.99 -1.97
N LYS A 70 11.33 22.70 -2.49
CA LYS A 70 10.56 23.68 -1.74
C LYS A 70 9.66 23.01 -0.70
N ALA A 71 9.02 21.89 -1.07
CA ALA A 71 8.25 21.09 -0.13
C ALA A 71 9.11 20.61 1.04
N LEU A 72 10.32 20.10 0.75
CA LEU A 72 11.28 19.68 1.77
C LEU A 72 11.68 20.84 2.69
N TYR A 73 11.89 22.04 2.14
CA TYR A 73 12.18 23.24 2.93
C TYR A 73 11.03 23.59 3.89
N GLU A 74 9.78 23.65 3.40
CA GLU A 74 8.61 23.97 4.21
C GLU A 74 8.39 22.93 5.32
N TYR A 75 8.50 21.64 5.00
CA TYR A 75 8.42 20.59 6.01
C TYR A 75 9.53 20.69 7.05
N SER A 76 10.77 20.98 6.64
CA SER A 76 11.89 21.13 7.57
C SER A 76 11.71 22.35 8.48
N SER A 77 11.24 23.46 7.92
CA SER A 77 10.88 24.67 8.68
C SER A 77 9.76 24.38 9.70
N CYS A 78 8.73 23.63 9.29
CA CYS A 78 7.66 23.20 10.18
C CYS A 78 8.20 22.31 11.32
N LEU A 79 9.04 21.31 11.00
CA LEU A 79 9.58 20.37 11.99
C LEU A 79 10.45 21.02 13.07
N LEU A 80 11.20 22.07 12.70
CA LEU A 80 12.03 22.86 13.62
C LEU A 80 11.18 23.62 14.65
N LEU A 81 10.01 24.10 14.24
CA LEU A 81 9.08 24.84 15.11
C LEU A 81 8.16 23.93 15.92
N LEU A 82 8.01 22.66 15.53
CA LEU A 82 7.10 21.73 16.21
C LEU A 82 7.59 21.33 17.61
N PRO A 83 6.78 21.49 18.66
CA PRO A 83 7.12 20.96 19.98
C PRO A 83 7.19 19.43 19.95
N SER A 84 8.05 18.85 20.78
CA SER A 84 8.23 17.39 20.86
C SER A 84 6.96 16.64 21.26
N SER A 85 6.02 17.30 21.93
CA SER A 85 4.72 16.75 22.31
C SER A 85 3.73 16.58 21.14
N ASN A 86 3.92 17.29 20.03
CA ASN A 86 3.03 17.20 18.86
C ASN A 86 3.43 16.02 17.94
N ILE A 87 3.28 14.80 18.48
CA ILE A 87 3.72 13.56 17.81
C ILE A 87 3.05 13.38 16.45
N ALA A 88 1.74 13.66 16.35
CA ALA A 88 0.98 13.45 15.13
C ALA A 88 1.50 14.31 13.97
N MET A 89 1.64 15.62 14.18
CA MET A 89 2.11 16.51 13.11
C MET A 89 3.59 16.27 12.79
N ARG A 90 4.42 15.94 13.80
CA ARG A 90 5.83 15.60 13.55
C ARG A 90 5.96 14.38 12.64
N ARG A 91 5.18 13.32 12.90
CA ARG A 91 5.12 12.15 12.03
C ARG A 91 4.72 12.53 10.61
N ASP A 92 3.62 13.24 10.44
CA ASP A 92 3.10 13.63 9.12
C ASP A 92 4.16 14.41 8.31
N VAL A 93 4.80 15.39 8.95
CA VAL A 93 5.82 16.24 8.32
C VAL A 93 7.07 15.43 7.97
N GLN A 94 7.53 14.54 8.86
CA GLN A 94 8.65 13.64 8.58
C GLN A 94 8.34 12.67 7.42
N GLU A 95 7.11 12.15 7.35
CA GLU A 95 6.65 11.35 6.22
C GLU A 95 6.70 12.14 4.90
N GLY A 96 6.29 13.41 4.94
CA GLY A 96 6.43 14.38 3.84
C GLY A 96 7.88 14.61 3.42
N GLN A 97 8.80 14.82 4.39
CA GLN A 97 10.24 14.95 4.13
C GLN A 97 10.80 13.71 3.44
N ALA A 98 10.50 12.52 3.95
CA ALA A 98 10.97 11.26 3.36
C ALA A 98 10.51 11.09 1.91
N ARG A 99 9.23 11.42 1.62
CA ARG A 99 8.74 11.41 0.23
C ARG A 99 9.48 12.39 -0.67
N CYS A 100 9.72 13.62 -0.21
CA CYS A 100 10.48 14.62 -0.97
C CYS A 100 11.91 14.14 -1.24
N LEU A 101 12.61 13.65 -0.22
CA LEU A 101 13.97 13.13 -0.34
C LEU A 101 14.06 11.97 -1.33
N ALA A 102 13.08 11.06 -1.31
CA ALA A 102 13.00 9.96 -2.27
C ALA A 102 12.83 10.46 -3.72
N HIS A 103 12.04 11.50 -3.95
CA HIS A 103 11.89 12.14 -5.26
C HIS A 103 13.15 12.89 -5.72
N LEU A 104 13.92 13.45 -4.78
CA LEU A 104 15.17 14.18 -5.03
C LEU A 104 16.39 13.26 -5.20
N GLY A 105 16.21 11.93 -5.15
CA GLY A 105 17.32 10.99 -5.27
C GLY A 105 18.08 10.72 -3.96
N ARG A 106 17.70 11.38 -2.86
CA ARG A 106 18.33 11.26 -1.53
C ARG A 106 17.73 10.09 -0.74
N HIS A 107 17.82 8.89 -1.33
CA HIS A 107 17.10 7.70 -0.87
C HIS A 107 17.55 7.21 0.52
N GLN A 108 18.84 7.32 0.85
CA GLN A 108 19.34 6.89 2.16
C GLN A 108 18.71 7.72 3.29
N GLU A 109 18.66 9.04 3.13
CA GLU A 109 18.04 9.92 4.13
C GLU A 109 16.53 9.68 4.25
N ALA A 110 15.86 9.38 3.13
CA ALA A 110 14.45 8.98 3.14
C ALA A 110 14.24 7.68 3.94
N LEU A 111 15.13 6.69 3.78
CA LEU A 111 15.08 5.43 4.53
C LEU A 111 15.39 5.64 6.01
N ASP A 112 16.35 6.50 6.35
CA ASP A 112 16.69 6.82 7.74
C ASP A 112 15.49 7.44 8.48
N ILE A 113 14.74 8.31 7.80
CA ILE A 113 13.48 8.86 8.35
C ILE A 113 12.44 7.75 8.50
N ALA A 114 12.24 6.92 7.47
CA ALA A 114 11.26 5.84 7.51
C ALA A 114 11.56 4.84 8.64
N GLU A 115 12.81 4.48 8.89
CA GLU A 115 13.19 3.57 9.98
C GLU A 115 12.98 4.21 11.36
N LYS A 116 13.25 5.52 11.51
CA LYS A 116 12.90 6.26 12.73
C LYS A 116 11.40 6.24 12.99
N LEU A 117 10.58 6.46 11.97
CA LEU A 117 9.12 6.40 12.08
C LEU A 117 8.65 4.98 12.43
N ARG A 118 9.25 3.96 11.82
CA ARG A 118 8.97 2.53 12.11
C ARG A 118 9.21 2.20 13.58
N ASN A 119 10.36 2.61 14.12
CA ASN A 119 10.70 2.40 15.53
C ASN A 119 9.78 3.16 16.49
N GLY A 120 9.14 4.24 16.02
CA GLY A 120 8.14 5.00 16.75
C GLY A 120 6.69 4.52 16.55
N ALA A 121 6.46 3.42 15.83
CA ALA A 121 5.10 2.92 15.58
C ALA A 121 4.49 2.26 16.82
N THR A 122 3.28 2.71 17.20
CA THR A 122 2.54 2.25 18.39
C THR A 122 1.21 1.58 18.05
N ASN A 123 0.85 1.54 16.77
CA ASN A 123 -0.31 0.81 16.27
C ASN A 123 -0.07 0.32 14.84
N THR A 124 -0.94 -0.57 14.38
CA THR A 124 -0.90 -1.17 13.04
C THR A 124 -1.08 -0.14 11.93
N ASP A 125 -1.91 0.88 12.13
CA ASP A 125 -2.15 1.93 11.13
C ASP A 125 -0.89 2.72 10.82
N HIS A 126 -0.18 3.21 11.85
CA HIS A 126 1.08 3.92 11.68
C HIS A 126 2.13 3.01 11.04
N LEU A 127 2.23 1.75 11.48
CA LEU A 127 3.16 0.81 10.86
C LEU A 127 2.84 0.58 9.38
N THR A 128 1.57 0.56 9.02
CA THR A 128 1.09 0.46 7.64
C THR A 128 1.50 1.66 6.80
N THR A 129 1.38 2.89 7.33
CA THR A 129 1.83 4.08 6.59
C THR A 129 3.33 4.07 6.36
N VAL A 130 4.11 3.63 7.36
CA VAL A 130 5.57 3.52 7.26
C VAL A 130 5.99 2.44 6.27
N LEU A 131 5.37 1.26 6.29
CA LEU A 131 5.67 0.20 5.32
C LEU A 131 5.34 0.63 3.87
N ASN A 132 4.24 1.36 3.68
CA ASN A 132 3.90 1.95 2.38
C ASN A 132 4.94 3.00 1.94
N LEU A 133 5.44 3.83 2.86
CA LEU A 133 6.52 4.77 2.58
C LEU A 133 7.81 4.04 2.17
N GLN A 134 8.21 3.00 2.92
CA GLN A 134 9.39 2.18 2.58
C GLN A 134 9.22 1.52 1.21
N PHE A 135 8.05 0.92 0.93
CA PHE A 135 7.73 0.35 -0.38
C PHE A 135 7.88 1.39 -1.51
N ALA A 136 7.35 2.61 -1.33
CA ALA A 136 7.48 3.68 -2.31
C ALA A 136 8.95 4.10 -2.54
N ILE A 137 9.77 4.14 -1.49
CA ILE A 137 11.21 4.43 -1.60
C ILE A 137 11.92 3.30 -2.36
N TYR A 138 11.66 2.03 -2.04
CA TYR A 138 12.25 0.88 -2.73
C TYR A 138 11.79 0.77 -4.18
N CYS A 139 10.56 1.21 -4.49
CA CYS A 139 10.09 1.40 -5.87
C CYS A 139 11.02 2.30 -6.68
N ARG A 140 11.45 3.44 -6.12
CA ARG A 140 12.39 4.37 -6.76
C ARG A 140 13.81 3.80 -6.87
N LEU A 141 14.28 3.11 -5.83
CA LEU A 141 15.56 2.41 -5.84
C LEU A 141 15.59 1.19 -6.77
N LYS A 142 14.45 0.76 -7.32
CA LYS A 142 14.29 -0.49 -8.08
C LYS A 142 14.78 -1.74 -7.31
N ASN A 143 14.79 -1.70 -5.98
CA ASN A 143 15.20 -2.82 -5.15
C ASN A 143 14.03 -3.81 -5.00
N ILE A 144 14.03 -4.88 -5.80
CA ILE A 144 12.91 -5.83 -5.87
C ILE A 144 12.75 -6.64 -4.57
N GLU A 145 13.85 -7.11 -4.00
CA GLU A 145 13.85 -7.90 -2.75
C GLU A 145 13.16 -7.12 -1.62
N LYS A 146 13.56 -5.87 -1.41
CA LYS A 146 12.97 -5.03 -0.37
C LYS A 146 11.52 -4.66 -0.63
N LYS A 147 11.10 -4.51 -1.90
CA LYS A 147 9.67 -4.36 -2.25
C LYS A 147 8.86 -5.59 -1.82
N ILE A 148 9.37 -6.80 -2.12
CA ILE A 148 8.72 -8.06 -1.72
C ILE A 148 8.61 -8.12 -0.19
N THR A 149 9.69 -7.83 0.53
CA THR A 149 9.67 -7.83 2.00
C THR A 149 8.62 -6.85 2.57
N CYS A 150 8.56 -5.62 2.06
CA CYS A 150 7.55 -4.64 2.52
C CYS A 150 6.12 -5.13 2.23
N LEU A 151 5.87 -5.73 1.06
CA LEU A 151 4.55 -6.24 0.68
C LEU A 151 4.15 -7.47 1.51
N GLN A 152 5.07 -8.39 1.79
CA GLN A 152 4.83 -9.51 2.69
C GLN A 152 4.44 -9.03 4.09
N GLN A 153 5.16 -8.03 4.62
CA GLN A 153 4.82 -7.41 5.92
C GLN A 153 3.46 -6.71 5.90
N LEU A 154 3.13 -5.98 4.83
CA LEU A 154 1.83 -5.36 4.65
C LEU A 154 0.69 -6.39 4.58
N ILE A 155 0.92 -7.55 3.96
CA ILE A 155 -0.05 -8.65 3.89
C ILE A 155 -0.17 -9.35 5.25
N SER A 156 0.91 -9.49 6.01
CA SER A 156 0.84 -10.02 7.38
C SER A 156 -0.03 -9.15 8.28
N LEU A 157 0.00 -7.82 8.09
CA LEU A 157 -0.86 -6.88 8.82
C LEU A 157 -2.29 -6.85 8.26
N HIS A 158 -2.45 -6.93 6.94
CA HIS A 158 -3.73 -6.76 6.25
C HIS A 158 -3.97 -7.91 5.24
N PRO A 159 -4.19 -9.14 5.72
CA PRO A 159 -4.25 -10.33 4.86
C PRO A 159 -5.43 -10.33 3.88
N PHE A 160 -6.48 -9.56 4.19
CA PHE A 160 -7.67 -9.41 3.36
C PHE A 160 -7.66 -8.18 2.43
N ASN A 161 -6.56 -7.42 2.38
CA ASN A 161 -6.43 -6.32 1.43
C ASN A 161 -5.99 -6.82 0.03
N PRO A 162 -6.87 -6.81 -0.98
CA PRO A 162 -6.54 -7.36 -2.31
C PRO A 162 -5.40 -6.62 -3.01
N TRP A 163 -5.22 -5.32 -2.75
CA TRP A 163 -4.24 -4.51 -3.45
C TRP A 163 -2.80 -4.88 -3.10
N ASN A 164 -2.55 -5.25 -1.84
CA ASN A 164 -1.23 -5.71 -1.41
C ASN A 164 -0.84 -7.02 -2.11
N TRP A 165 -1.79 -7.95 -2.25
CA TRP A 165 -1.60 -9.19 -3.00
C TRP A 165 -1.35 -8.93 -4.49
N LYS A 166 -2.08 -7.99 -5.11
CA LYS A 166 -1.86 -7.60 -6.51
C LYS A 166 -0.45 -7.07 -6.71
N LEU A 167 -0.02 -6.15 -5.85
CA LEU A 167 1.33 -5.57 -5.90
C LEU A 167 2.42 -6.62 -5.67
N LEU A 168 2.18 -7.60 -4.79
CA LEU A 168 3.11 -8.70 -4.56
C LEU A 168 3.27 -9.55 -5.81
N ALA A 169 2.15 -9.92 -6.44
CA ALA A 169 2.14 -10.67 -7.69
C ALA A 169 2.90 -9.94 -8.82
N GLU A 170 2.64 -8.64 -8.97
CA GLU A 170 3.31 -7.80 -9.97
C GLU A 170 4.81 -7.65 -9.68
N THR A 171 5.20 -7.61 -8.40
CA THR A 171 6.60 -7.53 -8.01
C THR A 171 7.32 -8.85 -8.28
N TYR A 172 6.70 -10.00 -8.03
CA TYR A 172 7.25 -11.31 -8.45
C TYR A 172 7.37 -11.42 -9.97
N MET A 173 6.39 -10.93 -10.74
CA MET A 173 6.50 -10.91 -12.20
C MET A 173 7.63 -10.00 -12.67
N SER A 174 7.77 -8.82 -12.08
CA SER A 174 8.90 -7.92 -12.37
C SER A 174 10.23 -8.59 -12.03
N PHE A 175 10.31 -9.34 -10.94
CA PHE A 175 11.49 -10.13 -10.58
C PHE A 175 11.85 -11.11 -11.70
N LEU A 176 10.88 -11.93 -12.13
CA LEU A 176 11.07 -12.91 -13.20
C LEU A 176 11.50 -12.28 -14.53
N GLN A 177 11.00 -11.08 -14.83
CA GLN A 177 11.38 -10.32 -16.04
C GLN A 177 12.77 -9.71 -15.99
N THR A 178 13.39 -9.55 -14.82
CA THR A 178 14.79 -9.10 -14.72
C THR A 178 15.79 -10.20 -15.10
N LEU A 179 15.33 -11.44 -15.24
CA LEU A 179 16.17 -12.59 -15.57
C LEU A 179 16.37 -12.73 -17.10
N PRO A 180 17.43 -13.43 -17.54
CA PRO A 180 17.70 -13.61 -18.97
C PRO A 180 16.53 -14.28 -19.74
N PRO A 181 16.28 -13.90 -21.02
CA PRO A 181 15.15 -14.38 -21.82
C PRO A 181 15.06 -15.91 -21.99
N SER A 182 16.18 -16.63 -21.88
CA SER A 182 16.23 -18.10 -21.97
C SER A 182 15.33 -18.76 -20.92
N PHE A 183 15.23 -18.19 -19.73
CA PHE A 183 14.42 -18.73 -18.63
C PHE A 183 12.92 -18.51 -18.84
N ILE A 184 12.53 -17.39 -19.46
CA ILE A 184 11.11 -17.05 -19.73
C ILE A 184 10.53 -18.01 -20.78
N SER A 185 11.32 -18.33 -21.82
CA SER A 185 10.90 -19.29 -22.85
C SER A 185 10.83 -20.73 -22.31
N GLU A 186 11.69 -21.10 -21.36
CA GLU A 186 11.69 -22.43 -20.73
C GLU A 186 10.59 -22.61 -19.68
N MET A 187 10.17 -21.56 -18.97
CA MET A 187 8.98 -21.62 -18.11
C MET A 187 7.70 -21.91 -18.89
N LYS A 188 7.56 -21.29 -20.06
CA LYS A 188 6.49 -21.61 -21.02
C LYS A 188 6.67 -23.01 -21.66
N HIS A 189 7.81 -23.68 -21.48
CA HIS A 189 8.08 -25.01 -22.05
C HIS A 189 7.97 -26.14 -21.01
N LEU A 190 8.20 -25.88 -19.72
CA LEU A 190 7.82 -26.76 -18.59
C LEU A 190 6.30 -27.05 -18.61
N GLN A 191 5.53 -26.13 -19.18
CA GLN A 191 4.13 -26.24 -19.59
C GLN A 191 3.78 -27.51 -20.40
N CYS A 192 4.75 -28.12 -21.10
CA CYS A 192 4.50 -29.20 -22.08
C CYS A 192 5.12 -30.56 -21.68
N LYS A 193 5.92 -30.65 -20.62
CA LYS A 193 6.63 -31.91 -20.25
C LYS A 193 5.89 -32.79 -19.25
N ASP A 194 4.95 -32.26 -18.48
CA ASP A 194 4.10 -33.06 -17.56
C ASP A 194 2.95 -33.80 -18.30
N CYS A 195 3.16 -34.19 -19.56
CA CYS A 195 2.17 -34.80 -20.45
C CYS A 195 2.24 -36.34 -20.51
N THR A 196 3.00 -37.01 -19.62
CA THR A 196 3.23 -38.46 -19.80
C THR A 196 3.26 -39.33 -18.54
N ALA A 197 2.69 -38.89 -17.41
CA ALA A 197 2.51 -39.81 -16.28
C ALA A 197 1.29 -39.49 -15.42
N ASN A 198 0.44 -40.51 -15.28
CA ASN A 198 -0.54 -40.76 -14.22
C ASN A 198 -1.94 -40.11 -14.38
N ASN A 199 -2.75 -40.72 -15.26
CA ASN A 199 -4.19 -40.76 -15.08
C ASN A 199 -4.53 -41.59 -13.84
N HIS A 200 -4.74 -40.95 -12.69
CA HIS A 200 -5.53 -41.54 -11.61
C HIS A 200 -6.83 -40.76 -11.45
N VAL A 201 -7.90 -41.41 -11.89
CA VAL A 201 -9.28 -40.96 -11.76
C VAL A 201 -9.62 -40.82 -10.27
N PHE A 202 -9.81 -39.59 -9.80
CA PHE A 202 -10.52 -39.33 -8.55
C PHE A 202 -11.94 -38.88 -8.86
N GLN A 203 -12.90 -39.66 -8.39
CA GLN A 203 -14.32 -39.33 -8.41
C GLN A 203 -14.57 -38.15 -7.47
N THR A 204 -14.96 -37.00 -8.02
CA THR A 204 -15.44 -35.84 -7.25
C THR A 204 -16.96 -35.93 -7.05
N SER A 205 -17.40 -35.94 -5.80
CA SER A 205 -18.77 -35.58 -5.41
C SER A 205 -18.97 -34.06 -5.57
N PRO A 206 -20.18 -33.58 -5.89
CA PRO A 206 -20.39 -32.17 -6.22
C PRO A 206 -20.48 -31.32 -4.95
N GLY A 207 -19.41 -30.57 -4.66
CA GLY A 207 -19.36 -29.50 -3.66
C GLY A 207 -19.92 -28.20 -4.23
N GLN A 208 -20.81 -27.57 -3.47
CA GLN A 208 -21.76 -26.56 -3.92
C GLN A 208 -21.15 -25.14 -3.94
N PHE A 209 -20.34 -24.81 -4.95
CA PHE A 209 -20.01 -23.43 -5.31
C PHE A 209 -19.89 -23.28 -6.83
N GLY A 210 -20.97 -23.63 -7.53
CA GLY A 210 -21.12 -23.43 -8.96
C GLY A 210 -22.46 -22.75 -9.26
N LYS A 211 -22.51 -21.42 -9.13
CA LYS A 211 -23.52 -20.60 -9.81
C LYS A 211 -22.85 -19.34 -10.34
N GLU A 212 -22.47 -19.41 -11.62
CA GLU A 212 -22.27 -18.22 -12.45
C GLU A 212 -23.53 -17.35 -12.38
N MET A 213 -23.40 -16.12 -11.88
CA MET A 213 -24.40 -15.08 -12.08
C MET A 213 -23.99 -14.27 -13.31
N ASN A 214 -24.55 -14.67 -14.45
CA ASN A 214 -24.46 -13.95 -15.70
C ASN A 214 -25.46 -12.78 -15.66
N LEU A 215 -24.98 -11.55 -15.58
CA LEU A 215 -25.79 -10.34 -15.75
C LEU A 215 -25.08 -9.33 -16.64
N GLN A 216 -25.62 -9.20 -17.84
CA GLN A 216 -25.22 -8.27 -18.88
C GLN A 216 -25.55 -6.83 -18.47
N CYS A 217 -24.56 -5.94 -18.48
CA CYS A 217 -24.73 -4.53 -18.13
C CYS A 217 -24.48 -3.62 -19.33
N HIS A 218 -25.41 -2.69 -19.58
CA HIS A 218 -25.30 -1.65 -20.60
C HIS A 218 -24.31 -0.57 -20.18
N LYS A 219 -23.42 -0.21 -21.12
CA LYS A 219 -22.36 0.79 -20.97
C LYS A 219 -22.94 2.21 -20.90
N THR A 220 -22.43 3.00 -19.95
CA THR A 220 -22.26 4.45 -20.11
C THR A 220 -20.95 4.88 -19.46
N LEU A 221 -20.10 5.55 -20.25
CA LEU A 221 -18.82 6.11 -19.84
C LEU A 221 -18.99 7.36 -18.97
N SER A 222 -18.16 7.52 -17.94
CA SER A 222 -17.61 8.82 -17.53
C SER A 222 -16.41 8.60 -16.62
N GLY A 223 -15.30 9.26 -16.94
CA GLY A 223 -14.00 9.07 -16.32
C GLY A 223 -13.76 9.97 -15.11
N ARG A 224 -13.14 9.39 -14.09
CA ARG A 224 -12.24 10.08 -13.17
C ARG A 224 -11.28 9.03 -12.59
N GLN A 225 -9.99 9.35 -12.64
CA GLN A 225 -8.89 8.43 -12.36
C GLN A 225 -8.28 8.82 -11.00
N ASP A 226 -8.37 7.93 -10.02
CA ASP A 226 -7.93 8.18 -8.65
C ASP A 226 -6.47 7.75 -8.42
N VAL A 227 -5.66 8.74 -8.04
CA VAL A 227 -4.61 8.84 -6.99
C VAL A 227 -3.49 7.77 -6.88
N TRP A 228 -3.58 6.56 -7.42
CA TRP A 228 -2.50 5.55 -7.34
C TRP A 228 -1.72 5.31 -8.63
N SER A 229 -2.01 6.07 -9.69
CA SER A 229 -1.36 5.92 -11.01
C SER A 229 -0.33 7.01 -11.33
N THR A 230 0.60 7.32 -10.41
CA THR A 230 1.75 8.19 -10.75
C THR A 230 3.07 7.45 -10.61
N LEU A 231 3.35 6.56 -11.56
CA LEU A 231 4.72 6.15 -11.89
C LEU A 231 4.83 5.96 -13.42
N SER A 232 5.32 7.02 -14.10
CA SER A 232 5.72 7.10 -15.53
C SER A 232 4.58 6.97 -16.58
N THR A 233 4.41 7.86 -17.57
CA THR A 233 5.37 8.50 -18.48
C THR A 233 4.86 9.85 -18.99
N LYS A 234 5.80 10.70 -19.45
CA LYS A 234 5.61 12.04 -20.02
C LYS A 234 4.65 12.08 -21.21
N THR A 235 3.88 13.16 -21.29
CA THR A 235 3.48 13.76 -22.58
C THR A 235 3.71 15.26 -22.50
N THR A 236 4.70 15.72 -23.26
CA THR A 236 4.96 17.13 -23.57
C THR A 236 3.77 17.73 -24.33
N ARG A 237 3.34 18.93 -23.94
CA ARG A 237 2.63 19.81 -24.86
C ARG A 237 3.03 21.25 -24.59
N ASP A 238 3.56 21.87 -25.64
CA ASP A 238 3.97 23.26 -25.70
C ASP A 238 2.80 24.20 -25.40
N ASN A 239 3.10 25.29 -24.69
CA ASN A 239 2.61 26.60 -25.07
C ASN A 239 3.50 27.70 -24.48
N SER A 240 3.98 28.53 -25.40
CA SER A 240 4.69 29.79 -25.24
C SER A 240 3.89 30.84 -24.48
N VAL A 241 4.52 31.55 -23.53
CA VAL A 241 4.41 33.02 -23.37
C VAL A 241 5.72 33.52 -22.74
N SER A 242 6.14 34.70 -23.19
CA SER A 242 7.41 35.40 -23.01
C SER A 242 7.36 36.47 -21.88
N TYR A 243 8.55 37.01 -21.56
CA TYR A 243 8.92 38.18 -20.72
C TYR A 243 8.99 37.96 -19.18
N SER A 244 10.00 38.40 -18.42
CA SER A 244 11.20 39.21 -18.72
C SER A 244 12.25 39.14 -17.59
N ASP A 245 13.50 39.44 -17.96
CA ASP A 245 14.74 39.67 -17.20
C ASP A 245 14.64 40.41 -15.85
N SER A 246 15.47 39.99 -14.88
CA SER A 246 16.52 40.86 -14.31
C SER A 246 17.55 40.10 -13.45
N HIS A 247 18.78 40.08 -13.96
CA HIS A 247 20.09 40.24 -13.31
C HIS A 247 20.55 39.43 -12.07
N MET A 248 21.56 38.63 -12.37
CA MET A 248 22.69 38.07 -11.61
C MET A 248 23.16 38.80 -10.33
N VAL A 249 23.49 38.01 -9.31
CA VAL A 249 24.80 38.11 -8.62
C VAL A 249 25.39 36.71 -8.46
N GLU A 250 26.58 36.58 -9.02
CA GLU A 250 27.44 35.42 -9.10
C GLU A 250 28.13 35.19 -7.74
N GLY A 251 27.98 33.99 -7.19
CA GLY A 251 28.58 33.57 -5.92
C GLY A 251 29.17 32.18 -6.09
N SER A 252 30.29 32.10 -6.81
CA SER A 252 31.12 30.91 -6.95
C SER A 252 31.58 30.41 -5.59
N LEU A 253 31.16 29.19 -5.22
CA LEU A 253 31.90 28.36 -4.28
C LEU A 253 31.97 26.93 -4.80
N HIS A 254 33.11 26.62 -5.42
CA HIS A 254 33.56 25.27 -5.70
C HIS A 254 33.66 24.48 -4.40
N ILE A 255 32.89 23.39 -4.28
CA ILE A 255 33.27 22.23 -3.48
C ILE A 255 33.09 21.00 -4.38
N THR A 256 34.24 20.61 -4.94
CA THR A 256 34.70 19.31 -5.40
C THR A 256 33.66 18.19 -5.54
N GLU A 257 33.40 17.83 -6.79
CA GLU A 257 33.00 16.47 -7.18
C GLU A 257 34.08 15.48 -6.71
N GLU A 258 33.77 14.68 -5.71
CA GLU A 258 34.29 13.31 -5.62
C GLU A 258 33.11 12.36 -5.83
N CYS A 259 32.77 12.21 -7.11
CA CYS A 259 32.16 10.99 -7.61
C CYS A 259 33.28 9.96 -7.67
N GLU A 260 33.29 8.97 -6.78
CA GLU A 260 33.73 7.61 -7.13
C GLU A 260 33.57 6.60 -5.98
N THR A 261 33.04 5.43 -6.36
CA THR A 261 33.23 4.12 -5.73
C THR A 261 32.50 3.81 -4.42
N ARG A 262 31.23 3.43 -4.54
CA ARG A 262 30.71 2.25 -3.82
C ARG A 262 29.58 1.54 -4.56
N ASP A 263 29.76 1.39 -5.87
CA ASP A 263 28.94 0.57 -6.75
C ASP A 263 29.62 -0.80 -7.00
N LYS A 264 29.89 -1.55 -5.91
CA LYS A 264 30.42 -2.93 -5.94
C LYS A 264 30.07 -3.72 -4.68
N MET A 265 28.82 -3.64 -4.22
CA MET A 265 28.34 -4.49 -3.14
C MET A 265 27.01 -5.12 -3.55
N LYS A 266 27.13 -6.35 -4.08
CA LYS A 266 26.06 -7.33 -4.39
C LYS A 266 25.40 -7.25 -5.78
N HIS A 267 26.21 -7.28 -6.84
CA HIS A 267 25.80 -7.98 -8.08
C HIS A 267 26.15 -9.48 -8.04
N ASP A 268 26.89 -9.94 -7.02
CA ASP A 268 27.42 -11.31 -6.88
C ASP A 268 26.46 -12.32 -6.20
N THR A 269 25.15 -12.03 -6.10
CA THR A 269 24.17 -12.97 -5.50
C THR A 269 23.17 -13.56 -6.49
N PHE A 270 23.24 -13.19 -7.78
CA PHE A 270 22.22 -13.55 -8.77
C PHE A 270 22.59 -14.69 -9.73
N GLU A 271 23.85 -15.16 -9.74
CA GLU A 271 24.34 -16.13 -10.75
C GLU A 271 24.05 -17.60 -10.43
N SER A 272 23.21 -17.94 -9.44
CA SER A 272 22.96 -19.34 -9.08
C SER A 272 21.56 -19.59 -8.51
N TRP A 273 20.50 -19.09 -9.15
CA TRP A 273 19.15 -19.58 -8.84
C TRP A 273 18.82 -20.75 -9.75
N GLY A 274 18.61 -21.93 -9.15
CA GLY A 274 18.19 -23.12 -9.87
C GLY A 274 16.80 -22.93 -10.50
N GLN A 275 16.50 -23.71 -11.54
CA GLN A 275 15.18 -23.71 -12.20
C GLN A 275 14.01 -23.86 -11.22
N GLU A 276 14.23 -24.60 -10.13
CA GLU A 276 13.27 -24.83 -9.07
C GLU A 276 12.85 -23.54 -8.33
N ALA A 277 13.83 -22.70 -7.99
CA ALA A 277 13.57 -21.45 -7.29
C ALA A 277 12.78 -20.46 -8.16
N LEU A 278 12.97 -20.52 -9.48
CA LEU A 278 12.20 -19.68 -10.40
C LEU A 278 10.76 -20.19 -10.54
N LYS A 279 10.57 -21.51 -10.70
CA LYS A 279 9.25 -22.13 -10.75
C LYS A 279 8.43 -21.83 -9.50
N ASP A 280 9.08 -21.84 -8.34
CA ASP A 280 8.49 -21.42 -7.07
C ASP A 280 8.01 -19.95 -7.11
N VAL A 281 8.85 -19.01 -7.57
CA VAL A 281 8.46 -17.59 -7.71
C VAL A 281 7.30 -17.41 -8.71
N TRP A 282 7.28 -18.20 -9.80
CA TRP A 282 6.18 -18.20 -10.78
C TRP A 282 4.86 -18.63 -10.15
N ILE A 283 4.87 -19.72 -9.37
CA ILE A 283 3.68 -20.20 -8.65
C ILE A 283 3.23 -19.17 -7.61
N LYS A 284 4.17 -18.58 -6.84
CA LYS A 284 3.87 -17.52 -5.87
C LYS A 284 3.20 -16.30 -6.52
N ALA A 285 3.65 -15.91 -7.72
CA ALA A 285 3.03 -14.83 -8.48
C ALA A 285 1.59 -15.18 -8.90
N CYS A 286 1.37 -16.38 -9.46
CA CYS A 286 0.04 -16.84 -9.84
C CYS A 286 -0.90 -16.91 -8.63
N ALA A 287 -0.44 -17.53 -7.53
CA ALA A 287 -1.20 -17.65 -6.30
C ALA A 287 -1.59 -16.29 -5.72
N SER A 288 -0.69 -15.31 -5.77
CA SER A 288 -0.96 -13.94 -5.32
C SER A 288 -2.01 -13.25 -6.20
N PHE A 289 -2.02 -13.47 -7.52
CA PHE A 289 -3.10 -12.99 -8.40
C PHE A 289 -4.44 -13.69 -8.12
N VAL A 290 -4.45 -15.02 -7.97
CA VAL A 290 -5.67 -15.77 -7.62
C VAL A 290 -6.26 -15.25 -6.30
N ARG A 291 -5.42 -15.06 -5.28
CA ARG A 291 -5.81 -14.47 -3.99
C ARG A 291 -6.41 -13.07 -4.14
N THR A 292 -5.80 -12.23 -4.97
CA THR A 292 -6.32 -10.89 -5.30
C THR A 292 -7.74 -10.98 -5.85
N ARG A 293 -7.97 -11.87 -6.84
CA ARG A 293 -9.29 -12.07 -7.44
C ARG A 293 -10.32 -12.54 -6.41
N LEU A 294 -9.98 -13.53 -5.59
CA LEU A 294 -10.88 -14.06 -4.56
C LEU A 294 -11.32 -13.00 -3.54
N LEU A 295 -10.38 -12.18 -3.05
CA LEU A 295 -10.66 -11.08 -2.13
C LEU A 295 -11.57 -10.00 -2.76
N LEU A 296 -11.34 -9.68 -4.03
CA LEU A 296 -12.17 -8.73 -4.78
C LEU A 296 -13.60 -9.26 -4.99
N GLN A 297 -13.76 -10.56 -5.25
CA GLN A 297 -15.07 -11.21 -5.39
C GLN A 297 -15.89 -11.16 -4.09
N ILE A 298 -15.24 -11.39 -2.96
CA ILE A 298 -15.90 -11.36 -1.64
C ILE A 298 -16.37 -9.95 -1.28
N THR A 299 -15.55 -8.95 -1.54
CA THR A 299 -15.89 -7.55 -1.25
C THR A 299 -16.88 -6.94 -2.25
N GLN A 300 -17.14 -7.62 -3.37
CA GLN A 300 -18.03 -7.16 -4.44
C GLN A 300 -19.46 -6.84 -3.94
N LEU A 301 -20.00 -7.69 -3.06
CA LEU A 301 -21.38 -7.54 -2.55
C LEU A 301 -21.58 -6.28 -1.69
N GLN A 302 -20.49 -5.71 -1.16
CA GLN A 302 -20.51 -4.54 -0.29
C GLN A 302 -20.25 -3.23 -1.06
N GLN A 303 -19.85 -3.31 -2.32
CA GLN A 303 -19.42 -2.15 -3.10
C GLN A 303 -20.54 -1.62 -3.98
N SER A 304 -20.66 -0.28 -4.05
CA SER A 304 -21.63 0.40 -4.91
C SER A 304 -20.95 1.18 -6.04
N SER A 305 -21.66 1.32 -7.17
CA SER A 305 -21.35 2.23 -8.28
C SER A 305 -19.91 2.15 -8.81
N PHE A 306 -19.09 3.18 -8.58
CA PHE A 306 -17.74 3.35 -9.09
C PHE A 306 -16.75 2.35 -8.49
N ALA A 307 -16.85 2.09 -7.19
CA ALA A 307 -15.99 1.11 -6.52
C ALA A 307 -16.18 -0.29 -7.11
N LEU A 308 -17.43 -0.66 -7.38
CA LEU A 308 -17.78 -1.93 -8.01
C LEU A 308 -17.23 -2.01 -9.45
N ALA A 309 -17.36 -0.94 -10.24
CA ALA A 309 -16.84 -0.91 -11.61
C ALA A 309 -15.31 -1.08 -11.65
N GLN A 310 -14.59 -0.40 -10.76
CA GLN A 310 -13.14 -0.53 -10.66
C GLN A 310 -12.72 -1.93 -10.17
N ASN A 311 -13.46 -2.50 -9.22
CA ASN A 311 -13.24 -3.87 -8.75
C ASN A 311 -13.38 -4.87 -9.91
N LEU A 312 -14.50 -4.85 -10.65
CA LEU A 312 -14.74 -5.74 -11.79
C LEU A 312 -13.65 -5.61 -12.86
N LYS A 313 -13.22 -4.37 -13.15
CA LYS A 313 -12.10 -4.13 -14.07
C LYS A 313 -10.83 -4.83 -13.60
N VAL A 314 -10.47 -4.70 -12.33
CA VAL A 314 -9.25 -5.32 -11.79
C VAL A 314 -9.37 -6.83 -11.69
N GLN A 315 -10.56 -7.37 -11.41
CA GLN A 315 -10.79 -8.81 -11.50
C GLN A 315 -10.52 -9.33 -12.91
N GLN A 316 -11.01 -8.65 -13.95
CA GLN A 316 -10.76 -9.02 -15.34
C GLN A 316 -9.26 -8.95 -15.69
N GLU A 317 -8.59 -7.85 -15.34
CA GLU A 317 -7.13 -7.71 -15.54
C GLU A 317 -6.34 -8.83 -14.85
N THR A 318 -6.77 -9.21 -13.65
CA THR A 318 -6.14 -10.27 -12.86
C THR A 318 -6.37 -11.63 -13.49
N GLU A 319 -7.59 -11.89 -13.97
CA GLU A 319 -7.95 -13.13 -14.63
C GLU A 319 -7.19 -13.32 -15.95
N ASP A 320 -7.03 -12.25 -16.74
CA ASP A 320 -6.24 -12.28 -17.96
C ASP A 320 -4.76 -12.59 -17.64
N LYS A 321 -4.20 -11.97 -16.59
CA LYS A 321 -2.85 -12.31 -16.11
C LYS A 321 -2.74 -13.76 -15.65
N VAL A 322 -3.73 -14.30 -14.93
CA VAL A 322 -3.73 -15.70 -14.46
C VAL A 322 -3.74 -16.67 -15.65
N LYS A 323 -4.50 -16.38 -16.71
CA LYS A 323 -4.50 -17.17 -17.95
C LYS A 323 -3.12 -17.20 -18.61
N ASP A 324 -2.38 -16.09 -18.57
CA ASP A 324 -1.03 -16.02 -19.11
C ASP A 324 -0.03 -16.94 -18.39
N PHE A 325 -0.35 -17.41 -17.17
CA PHE A 325 0.48 -18.41 -16.48
C PHE A 325 0.38 -19.81 -17.11
N GLY A 326 -0.67 -20.09 -17.89
CA GLY A 326 -0.83 -21.33 -18.65
C GLY A 326 -0.87 -22.61 -17.81
N LEU A 327 -1.26 -22.51 -16.53
CA LEU A 327 -1.35 -23.64 -15.61
C LEU A 327 -2.51 -24.57 -15.97
N LYS A 328 -2.36 -25.86 -15.67
CA LYS A 328 -3.43 -26.85 -15.81
C LYS A 328 -4.61 -26.48 -14.91
N GLU A 329 -5.82 -26.84 -15.33
CA GLU A 329 -7.05 -26.58 -14.56
C GLU A 329 -6.98 -27.19 -13.15
N GLU A 330 -6.45 -28.40 -13.02
CA GLU A 330 -6.22 -29.06 -11.72
C GLU A 330 -5.30 -28.24 -10.79
N SER A 331 -4.21 -27.69 -11.35
CA SER A 331 -3.28 -26.84 -10.59
C SER A 331 -3.91 -25.50 -10.20
N LEU A 332 -4.71 -24.90 -11.10
CA LEU A 332 -5.43 -23.65 -10.80
C LEU A 332 -6.53 -23.86 -9.74
N LEU A 333 -7.21 -25.00 -9.77
CA LEU A 333 -8.18 -25.39 -8.75
C LEU A 333 -7.50 -25.53 -7.39
N LEU A 334 -6.36 -26.23 -7.32
CA LEU A 334 -5.57 -26.35 -6.10
C LEU A 334 -5.10 -24.99 -5.58
N ILE A 335 -4.59 -24.12 -6.45
CA ILE A 335 -4.18 -22.75 -6.07
C ILE A 335 -5.38 -21.96 -5.52
N THR A 336 -6.54 -22.08 -6.18
CA THR A 336 -7.77 -21.40 -5.76
C THR A 336 -8.25 -21.90 -4.40
N GLU A 337 -8.18 -23.20 -4.15
CA GLU A 337 -8.55 -23.80 -2.87
C GLU A 337 -7.64 -23.33 -1.74
N VAL A 338 -6.32 -23.46 -1.91
CA VAL A 338 -5.33 -23.05 -0.88
C VAL A 338 -5.39 -21.55 -0.61
N MET A 339 -5.46 -20.73 -1.66
CA MET A 339 -5.56 -19.27 -1.51
C MET A 339 -6.97 -18.81 -1.09
N GLY A 340 -7.93 -19.71 -0.96
CA GLY A 340 -9.30 -19.43 -0.52
C GLY A 340 -9.66 -19.99 0.86
N GLU A 341 -8.79 -20.80 1.47
CA GLU A 341 -9.08 -21.60 2.67
C GLU A 341 -9.54 -20.76 3.88
N ASP A 342 -8.98 -19.56 4.06
CA ASP A 342 -9.31 -18.66 5.15
C ASP A 342 -10.45 -17.68 4.81
N LEU A 343 -10.97 -17.68 3.59
CA LEU A 343 -12.00 -16.76 3.09
C LEU A 343 -13.43 -17.19 3.46
N ILE A 344 -13.64 -17.52 4.74
CA ILE A 344 -14.97 -17.86 5.27
C ILE A 344 -15.65 -16.61 5.87
N PRO A 345 -16.98 -16.44 5.71
CA PRO A 345 -17.73 -15.26 6.16
C PRO A 345 -17.51 -14.89 7.64
N GLU A 346 -17.26 -15.88 8.50
CA GLU A 346 -17.03 -15.71 9.93
C GLU A 346 -15.70 -14.98 10.21
N LYS A 347 -14.61 -15.41 9.57
CA LYS A 347 -13.27 -14.78 9.72
C LYS A 347 -13.21 -13.38 9.12
N LEU A 348 -14.01 -13.12 8.08
CA LEU A 348 -14.10 -11.82 7.43
C LEU A 348 -14.82 -10.77 8.29
N LYS A 349 -15.75 -11.20 9.17
CA LYS A 349 -16.46 -10.31 10.10
C LYS A 349 -15.60 -9.88 11.29
N GLU A 350 -14.73 -10.78 11.77
CA GLU A 350 -13.81 -10.49 12.89
C GLU A 350 -12.78 -9.42 12.52
N ASP A 351 -12.24 -9.44 11.30
CA ASP A 351 -11.28 -8.43 10.82
C ASP A 351 -11.96 -7.15 10.30
N GLY A 352 -13.24 -7.22 9.92
CA GLY A 352 -14.05 -6.04 9.56
C GLY A 352 -14.38 -5.14 10.76
N GLN A 353 -14.33 -5.69 11.97
CA GLN A 353 -14.39 -4.96 13.24
C GLN A 353 -13.00 -4.46 13.62
N GLY A 354 -12.39 -3.67 12.73
CA GLY A 354 -11.05 -3.10 12.87
C GLY A 354 -10.88 -2.26 14.13
N GLU A 355 -10.79 -2.90 15.28
CA GLU A 355 -10.17 -2.31 16.45
C GLU A 355 -8.74 -2.02 16.06
N ILE A 356 -8.38 -0.73 16.09
CA ILE A 356 -7.00 -0.30 16.17
C ILE A 356 -6.47 -0.91 17.46
N LYS A 357 -5.93 -2.13 17.38
CA LYS A 357 -5.28 -2.75 18.51
C LYS A 357 -4.06 -1.88 18.78
N CYS A 358 -4.14 -1.06 19.83
CA CYS A 358 -3.00 -0.40 20.42
C CYS A 358 -2.12 -1.49 21.04
N VAL A 359 -1.40 -2.18 20.16
CA VAL A 359 -0.48 -3.23 20.53
C VAL A 359 0.84 -2.55 20.88
N GLY A 360 1.40 -2.86 22.06
CA GLY A 360 2.69 -2.29 22.45
C GLY A 360 3.78 -2.55 21.40
N PRO A 361 4.85 -1.72 21.32
CA PRO A 361 5.87 -1.81 20.28
C PRO A 361 6.45 -3.22 20.07
N SER A 362 6.60 -4.00 21.13
CA SER A 362 7.10 -5.38 21.07
C SER A 362 6.16 -6.35 20.36
N ALA A 363 4.84 -6.20 20.51
CA ALA A 363 3.88 -7.08 19.86
C ALA A 363 3.55 -6.63 18.42
N LEU A 364 3.71 -5.33 18.11
CA LEU A 364 3.78 -4.86 16.71
C LEU A 364 5.03 -5.38 16.00
N THR A 365 6.15 -5.37 16.70
CA THR A 365 7.39 -5.96 16.19
C THR A 365 7.17 -7.45 15.90
N SER A 366 6.58 -8.21 16.83
CA SER A 366 6.22 -9.63 16.63
C SER A 366 5.35 -9.87 15.38
N LEU A 367 4.33 -9.02 15.15
CA LEU A 367 3.44 -9.09 13.97
C LEU A 367 4.17 -8.84 12.64
N VAL A 368 5.30 -8.13 12.65
CA VAL A 368 6.05 -7.71 11.45
C VAL A 368 7.42 -8.38 11.32
N THR A 369 7.92 -9.00 12.39
CA THR A 369 9.09 -9.88 12.37
C THR A 369 8.79 -11.25 11.80
N THR A 370 7.58 -11.49 11.30
CA THR A 370 7.30 -12.63 10.44
C THR A 370 8.33 -12.63 9.32
N SER A 371 9.32 -13.53 9.45
CA SER A 371 10.38 -13.64 8.47
C SER A 371 9.78 -13.99 7.11
N ALA A 372 10.47 -13.69 6.02
CA ALA A 372 10.02 -14.11 4.70
C ALA A 372 9.70 -15.63 4.67
N ILE A 373 10.47 -16.42 5.42
CA ILE A 373 10.26 -17.87 5.59
C ILE A 373 8.93 -18.18 6.27
N GLU A 374 8.57 -17.48 7.35
CA GLU A 374 7.29 -17.68 8.04
C GLU A 374 6.10 -17.25 7.16
N PHE A 375 6.25 -16.14 6.43
CA PHE A 375 5.23 -15.67 5.49
C PHE A 375 4.99 -16.72 4.39
N GLU A 376 6.07 -17.17 3.75
CA GLU A 376 5.98 -18.17 2.69
C GLU A 376 5.48 -19.51 3.22
N GLY A 377 5.93 -19.90 4.41
CA GLY A 377 5.45 -21.07 5.13
C GLY A 377 3.94 -21.05 5.37
N LYS A 378 3.39 -19.87 5.71
CA LYS A 378 1.95 -19.69 5.94
C LYS A 378 1.14 -19.76 4.65
N TRP A 379 1.58 -19.05 3.61
CA TRP A 379 0.74 -18.80 2.43
C TRP A 379 1.02 -19.71 1.23
N PHE A 380 2.24 -20.21 1.09
CA PHE A 380 2.66 -20.93 -0.12
C PHE A 380 3.10 -22.36 0.13
N LYS A 381 3.41 -22.77 1.38
CA LYS A 381 3.89 -24.12 1.68
C LYS A 381 2.99 -25.24 1.15
N LYS A 382 1.67 -25.12 1.34
CA LYS A 382 0.71 -26.12 0.80
C LYS A 382 0.78 -26.23 -0.72
N LEU A 383 1.07 -25.13 -1.42
CA LEU A 383 1.27 -25.17 -2.87
C LEU A 383 2.58 -25.85 -3.23
N GLN A 384 3.66 -25.54 -2.52
CA GLN A 384 4.97 -26.16 -2.73
C GLN A 384 4.96 -27.67 -2.47
N ASP A 385 4.19 -28.13 -1.48
CA ASP A 385 4.10 -29.55 -1.12
C ASP A 385 3.26 -30.37 -2.13
N ASN A 386 2.28 -29.74 -2.80
CA ASN A 386 1.28 -30.44 -3.63
C ASN A 386 1.43 -30.20 -5.14
N LEU A 387 1.95 -29.04 -5.55
CA LEU A 387 2.42 -28.84 -6.91
C LEU A 387 3.84 -29.39 -6.89
N SER A 388 4.06 -30.54 -7.52
CA SER A 388 5.39 -31.11 -7.71
C SER A 388 6.30 -30.07 -8.35
N LEU A 389 7.00 -29.32 -7.49
CA LEU A 389 8.01 -28.35 -7.83
C LEU A 389 9.23 -29.15 -8.31
#